data_AF-A0A944TJA2-F1
#
_entry.id   AF-A0A944TJA2-F1
#
_cell.length_a   1.000
_cell.length_b   1.000
_cell.length_c   1.000
_cell.angle_alpha   90.00
_cell.angle_beta   90.00
_cell.angle_gamma   90.00
#
_symmetry.space_group_name_H-M   'P 1'
#
loop_
_entity.id
_entity.type
_entity.pdbx_description
1 polymer ?
#
loop_
_entity_poly.entity_id
_entity_poly.type
_entity_poly.pdbx_seq_one_letter_code
_entity_poly.pdbx_strand_id
1 'polypeptide(L)'
;MNFSRFVQRRASGDRFLALGVLVAVFLAATVMAGGPIYLRSLEKIGMADVVDTIGRYNKNVGAVSDWIPLEAQAIEDADATIDAAVNSDLEPIIANGSTRIKSRAHYWGVEDGDPETETEIRRGALISKAYFHEMEGLFDAVIYIEGRSPGPQLRVDENGVQIVEVALYKERSKEMRYGDTFVDFNIGDIVQATSVSRRSGLVKAEIVGIFEA
;
A
#
# COMPACT_ATOMS: atom_id res chain seq x y z
N MET A 1 -62.39 -15.51 28.81
CA MET A 1 -62.89 -15.43 27.42
C MET A 1 -61.78 -15.92 26.49
N ASN A 2 -62.00 -17.01 25.74
CA ASN A 2 -60.97 -17.58 24.86
C ASN A 2 -60.98 -16.87 23.49
N PHE A 3 -60.10 -15.88 23.34
CA PHE A 3 -59.94 -15.08 22.11
C PHE A 3 -59.68 -15.95 20.86
N SER A 4 -58.88 -17.01 21.02
CA SER A 4 -58.59 -18.00 19.98
C SER A 4 -59.86 -18.70 19.43
N ARG A 5 -60.84 -19.02 20.28
CA ARG A 5 -62.11 -19.63 19.84
C ARG A 5 -62.98 -18.66 19.03
N PHE A 6 -62.94 -17.36 19.32
CA PHE A 6 -63.66 -16.35 18.55
C PHE A 6 -63.04 -16.13 17.17
N VAL A 7 -61.71 -16.10 17.08
CA VAL A 7 -60.99 -16.01 15.81
C VAL A 7 -61.26 -17.24 14.92
N GLN A 8 -61.20 -18.46 15.49
CA GLN A 8 -61.55 -19.68 14.75
C GLN A 8 -62.99 -19.67 14.24
N ARG A 9 -63.95 -19.20 15.06
CA ARG A 9 -65.36 -19.14 14.66
C ARG A 9 -65.63 -18.10 13.58
N ARG A 10 -64.97 -16.93 13.64
CA ARG A 10 -65.04 -15.88 12.60
C ARG A 10 -64.39 -16.33 11.29
N ALA A 11 -63.22 -16.97 11.34
CA ALA A 11 -62.53 -17.53 10.18
C ALA A 11 -63.34 -18.66 9.51
N SER A 12 -64.12 -19.43 10.28
CA SER A 12 -65.00 -20.47 9.74
C SER A 12 -66.24 -19.94 9.02
N GLY A 13 -66.69 -18.72 9.37
CA GLY A 13 -67.86 -18.04 8.79
C GLY A 13 -67.55 -17.21 7.54
N ASP A 14 -66.36 -16.61 7.46
CA ASP A 14 -65.89 -15.79 6.32
C ASP A 14 -64.61 -16.38 5.70
N ARG A 15 -64.70 -17.62 5.22
CA ARG A 15 -63.55 -18.40 4.73
C ARG A 15 -62.82 -17.71 3.56
N PHE A 16 -63.56 -17.06 2.67
CA PHE A 16 -62.99 -16.33 1.53
C PHE A 16 -62.19 -15.09 1.96
N LEU A 17 -62.66 -14.36 2.98
CA LEU A 17 -61.96 -13.18 3.49
C LEU A 17 -60.71 -13.59 4.27
N ALA A 18 -60.79 -14.64 5.11
CA ALA A 18 -59.64 -15.17 5.82
C ALA A 18 -58.55 -15.69 4.86
N LEU A 19 -58.95 -16.36 3.77
CA LEU A 19 -58.04 -16.80 2.71
C LEU A 19 -57.39 -15.60 2.01
N GLY A 20 -58.18 -14.56 1.67
CA GLY A 20 -57.68 -13.34 1.04
C GLY A 20 -56.64 -12.61 1.89
N VAL A 21 -56.89 -12.49 3.20
CA VAL A 21 -55.92 -11.90 4.16
C VAL A 21 -54.66 -12.74 4.24
N LEU A 22 -54.77 -14.07 4.27
CA LEU A 22 -53.61 -14.96 4.32
C LEU A 22 -52.74 -14.81 3.05
N VAL A 23 -53.35 -14.77 1.87
CA VAL A 23 -52.64 -14.55 0.60
C VAL A 23 -51.98 -13.17 0.57
N ALA A 24 -52.67 -12.12 1.02
CA ALA A 24 -52.13 -10.77 1.07
C ALA A 24 -50.91 -10.67 2.00
N VAL A 25 -50.99 -11.26 3.21
CA VAL A 25 -49.87 -11.31 4.16
C VAL A 25 -48.71 -12.13 3.60
N PHE A 26 -49.00 -13.25 2.94
CA PHE A 26 -47.97 -14.10 2.33
C PHE A 26 -47.22 -13.36 1.22
N LEU A 27 -47.94 -12.66 0.34
CA LEU A 27 -47.33 -11.84 -0.71
C LEU A 27 -46.50 -10.68 -0.13
N ALA A 28 -47.03 -9.97 0.87
CA ALA A 28 -46.32 -8.87 1.53
C ALA A 28 -45.04 -9.37 2.22
N ALA A 29 -45.10 -10.50 2.93
CA ALA A 29 -43.94 -11.10 3.58
C ALA A 29 -42.89 -11.57 2.55
N THR A 30 -43.33 -12.16 1.43
CA THR A 30 -42.42 -12.60 0.36
C THR A 30 -41.71 -11.42 -0.29
N VAL A 31 -42.41 -10.31 -0.54
CA VAL A 31 -41.80 -9.10 -1.12
C VAL A 31 -40.85 -8.44 -0.12
N MET A 32 -41.22 -8.34 1.16
CA MET A 32 -40.34 -7.78 2.20
C MET A 32 -39.09 -8.62 2.44
N ALA A 33 -39.18 -9.95 2.35
CA ALA A 33 -38.03 -10.84 2.52
C ALA A 33 -37.18 -10.94 1.25
N GLY A 34 -37.80 -11.07 0.08
CA GLY A 34 -37.13 -11.29 -1.20
C GLY A 34 -36.62 -10.01 -1.87
N GLY A 35 -37.29 -8.88 -1.66
CA GLY A 35 -36.91 -7.59 -2.26
C GLY A 35 -35.46 -7.17 -1.95
N PRO A 36 -35.05 -7.12 -0.66
CA PRO A 36 -33.67 -6.79 -0.30
C PRO A 36 -32.64 -7.77 -0.87
N ILE A 37 -32.97 -9.06 -0.92
CA ILE A 37 -32.07 -10.11 -1.47
C ILE A 37 -31.90 -9.94 -2.98
N TYR A 38 -33.00 -9.66 -3.69
CA TYR A 38 -32.99 -9.41 -5.12
C TYR A 38 -32.22 -8.13 -5.48
N LEU A 39 -32.44 -7.03 -4.74
CA LEU A 39 -31.71 -5.77 -4.94
C LEU A 39 -30.21 -5.94 -4.72
N ARG A 40 -29.79 -6.61 -3.64
CA ARG A 40 -28.36 -6.92 -3.41
C ARG A 40 -27.76 -7.79 -4.52
N SER A 41 -28.54 -8.72 -5.08
CA SER A 41 -28.08 -9.56 -6.19
C SER A 41 -27.90 -8.74 -7.46
N LEU A 42 -28.82 -7.79 -7.75
CA LEU A 42 -28.69 -6.84 -8.86
C LEU A 42 -27.51 -5.89 -8.68
N GLU A 43 -27.27 -5.38 -7.47
CA GLU A 43 -26.10 -4.55 -7.18
C GLU A 43 -24.80 -5.32 -7.44
N LYS A 44 -24.72 -6.58 -7.00
CA LYS A 44 -23.55 -7.44 -7.26
C LYS A 44 -23.33 -7.71 -8.75
N ILE A 45 -24.40 -8.08 -9.47
CA ILE A 45 -24.32 -8.35 -10.92
C ILE A 45 -23.97 -7.07 -11.69
N GLY A 46 -24.61 -5.95 -11.36
CA GLY A 46 -24.34 -4.66 -11.99
C GLY A 46 -22.93 -4.16 -11.72
N MET A 47 -22.41 -4.32 -10.49
CA MET A 47 -21.03 -3.96 -10.18
C MET A 47 -20.03 -4.85 -10.92
N ALA A 48 -20.27 -6.16 -11.00
CA ALA A 48 -19.43 -7.07 -11.76
C ALA A 48 -19.43 -6.74 -13.26
N ASP A 49 -20.60 -6.43 -13.83
CA ASP A 49 -20.76 -6.06 -15.24
C ASP A 49 -20.09 -4.71 -15.57
N VAL A 50 -20.20 -3.72 -14.67
CA VAL A 50 -19.48 -2.44 -14.79
C VAL A 50 -17.97 -2.66 -14.71
N VAL A 51 -17.49 -3.50 -13.79
CA VAL A 51 -16.07 -3.85 -13.69
C VAL A 51 -15.58 -4.59 -14.95
N ASP A 52 -16.39 -5.45 -15.57
CA ASP A 52 -16.03 -6.13 -16.81
C ASP A 52 -16.03 -5.17 -18.01
N THR A 53 -17.03 -4.29 -18.08
CA THR A 53 -17.24 -3.33 -19.18
C THR A 53 -16.22 -2.18 -19.21
N ILE A 54 -15.70 -1.73 -18.05
CA ILE A 54 -14.69 -0.66 -17.98
C ILE A 54 -13.33 -1.08 -18.60
N GLY A 55 -13.15 -2.36 -18.96
CA GLY A 55 -11.99 -2.85 -19.69
C GLY A 55 -10.75 -3.04 -18.80
N ARG A 56 -9.63 -3.49 -19.40
CA ARG A 56 -8.39 -3.86 -18.68
C ARG A 56 -7.64 -2.68 -18.04
N TYR A 57 -8.00 -1.44 -18.34
CA TYR A 57 -7.26 -0.25 -17.92
C TYR A 57 -7.97 0.45 -16.76
N ASN A 58 -7.21 0.93 -15.76
CA ASN A 58 -7.67 1.68 -14.59
C ASN A 58 -8.44 0.91 -13.48
N LYS A 59 -8.12 -0.37 -13.23
CA LYS A 59 -8.67 -1.12 -12.07
C LYS A 59 -7.83 -1.03 -10.80
N ASN A 60 -6.83 -0.15 -10.76
CA ASN A 60 -5.94 -0.03 -9.61
C ASN A 60 -6.57 0.89 -8.56
N VAL A 61 -6.78 0.36 -7.36
CA VAL A 61 -7.12 1.15 -6.18
C VAL A 61 -5.83 1.42 -5.42
N GLY A 62 -5.51 2.70 -5.21
CA GLY A 62 -4.34 3.11 -4.44
C GLY A 62 -4.77 3.82 -3.16
N ALA A 63 -4.28 3.35 -2.02
CA ALA A 63 -4.32 4.07 -0.75
C ALA A 63 -2.96 4.71 -0.51
N VAL A 64 -2.93 6.02 -0.27
CA VAL A 64 -1.71 6.75 0.06
C VAL A 64 -1.88 7.33 1.46
N SER A 65 -1.00 6.96 2.37
CA SER A 65 -0.95 7.49 3.72
C SER A 65 0.37 8.23 3.92
N ASP A 66 0.29 9.41 4.52
CA ASP A 66 1.44 10.17 4.96
C ASP A 66 1.62 9.99 6.48
N TRP A 67 2.86 10.06 6.96
CA TRP A 67 3.20 10.10 8.40
C TRP A 67 3.18 8.77 9.16
N ILE A 68 3.26 7.63 8.47
CA ILE A 68 3.55 6.35 9.12
C ILE A 68 5.04 6.34 9.52
N PRO A 69 5.37 6.11 10.81
CA PRO A 69 6.75 5.89 11.22
C PRO A 69 7.36 4.71 10.45
N LEU A 70 8.62 4.84 10.01
CA LEU A 70 9.34 3.73 9.35
C LEU A 70 9.83 2.71 10.40
N GLU A 71 8.90 2.15 11.15
CA GLU A 71 9.10 1.09 12.13
C GLU A 71 8.32 -0.14 11.65
N ALA A 72 8.91 -1.34 11.75
CA ALA A 72 8.29 -2.57 11.24
C ALA A 72 6.86 -2.75 11.76
N GLN A 73 6.63 -2.55 13.06
CA GLN A 73 5.31 -2.66 13.66
C GLN A 73 4.31 -1.64 13.10
N ALA A 74 4.74 -0.39 12.88
CA ALA A 74 3.84 0.65 12.36
C ALA A 74 3.45 0.40 10.90
N ILE A 75 4.34 -0.22 10.12
CA ILE A 75 4.07 -0.66 8.74
C ILE A 75 3.09 -1.84 8.77
N GLU A 76 3.35 -2.86 9.59
CA GLU A 76 2.46 -4.02 9.76
C GLU A 76 1.05 -3.63 10.21
N ASP A 77 0.93 -2.69 11.15
CA ASP A 77 -0.37 -2.20 11.63
C ASP A 77 -1.15 -1.44 10.53
N ALA A 78 -0.42 -0.70 9.68
CA ALA A 78 -1.02 0.02 8.55
C ALA A 78 -1.51 -0.96 7.47
N ASP A 79 -0.69 -1.96 7.12
CA ASP A 79 -1.05 -3.01 6.17
C ASP A 79 -2.26 -3.81 6.68
N ALA A 80 -2.26 -4.21 7.95
CA ALA A 80 -3.38 -4.92 8.57
C ALA A 80 -4.69 -4.10 8.56
N THR A 81 -4.59 -2.77 8.67
CA THR A 81 -5.75 -1.88 8.58
C THR A 81 -6.33 -1.85 7.16
N ILE A 82 -5.46 -1.87 6.14
CA ILE A 82 -5.88 -1.94 4.73
C ILE A 82 -6.52 -3.30 4.46
N ASP A 83 -5.89 -4.38 4.91
CA ASP A 83 -6.41 -5.75 4.74
C ASP A 83 -7.77 -5.93 5.41
N ALA A 84 -7.96 -5.36 6.61
CA ALA A 84 -9.27 -5.38 7.28
C ALA A 84 -10.35 -4.58 6.55
N ALA A 85 -9.97 -3.58 5.75
CA ALA A 85 -10.90 -2.82 4.91
C ALA A 85 -11.27 -3.58 3.61
N VAL A 86 -10.45 -4.54 3.19
CA VAL A 86 -10.80 -5.47 2.10
C VAL A 86 -11.88 -6.41 2.60
N ASN A 87 -13.12 -6.16 2.20
CA ASN A 87 -14.25 -7.02 2.55
C ASN A 87 -14.37 -8.23 1.60
N SER A 88 -15.24 -9.18 1.97
CA SER A 88 -15.50 -10.40 1.18
C SER A 88 -16.07 -10.14 -0.22
N ASP A 89 -16.55 -8.93 -0.50
CA ASP A 89 -17.06 -8.56 -1.83
C ASP A 89 -15.93 -8.01 -2.73
N LEU A 90 -14.87 -7.44 -2.15
CA LEU A 90 -13.69 -6.92 -2.87
C LEU A 90 -12.59 -7.97 -3.04
N GLU A 91 -12.45 -8.89 -2.09
CA GLU A 91 -11.43 -9.94 -2.12
C GLU A 91 -11.40 -10.72 -3.46
N PRO A 92 -12.54 -11.15 -4.06
CA PRO A 92 -12.53 -11.93 -5.29
C PRO A 92 -12.12 -11.15 -6.55
N ILE A 93 -12.11 -9.81 -6.51
CA ILE A 93 -11.77 -8.96 -7.65
C ILE A 93 -10.34 -8.41 -7.59
N ILE A 94 -9.64 -8.61 -6.48
CA ILE A 94 -8.24 -8.21 -6.31
C ILE A 94 -7.35 -9.31 -6.90
N ALA A 95 -6.64 -8.99 -7.98
CA ALA A 95 -5.72 -9.93 -8.63
C ALA A 95 -4.33 -9.96 -7.99
N ASN A 96 -3.85 -8.80 -7.53
CA ASN A 96 -2.58 -8.64 -6.83
C ASN A 96 -2.63 -7.42 -5.90
N GLY A 97 -1.76 -7.44 -4.89
CA GLY A 97 -1.43 -6.29 -4.05
C GLY A 97 0.08 -6.01 -4.15
N SER A 98 0.50 -4.80 -3.82
CA SER A 98 1.92 -4.48 -3.70
C SER A 98 2.09 -3.28 -2.77
N THR A 99 3.01 -3.37 -1.82
CA THR A 99 3.35 -2.25 -0.94
C THR A 99 4.53 -1.47 -1.51
N ARG A 100 4.49 -0.14 -1.35
CA ARG A 100 5.55 0.76 -1.77
C ARG A 100 5.78 1.80 -0.70
N ILE A 101 6.98 1.83 -0.15
CA ILE A 101 7.35 2.73 0.93
C ILE A 101 8.37 3.74 0.41
N LYS A 102 8.14 5.01 0.71
CA LYS A 102 9.07 6.08 0.43
C LYS A 102 9.44 6.79 1.72
N SER A 103 10.74 6.89 1.99
CA SER A 103 11.22 7.63 3.14
C SER A 103 11.00 9.13 2.99
N ARG A 104 11.17 9.86 4.10
CA ARG A 104 11.35 11.31 4.04
C ARG A 104 12.63 11.68 3.30
N ALA A 105 12.73 12.95 2.93
CA ALA A 105 13.95 13.52 2.38
C ALA A 105 15.10 13.42 3.38
N HIS A 106 16.27 13.03 2.89
CA HIS A 106 17.53 13.02 3.62
C HIS A 106 18.54 13.99 2.98
N TYR A 107 19.34 14.62 3.82
CA TYR A 107 20.63 15.16 3.43
C TYR A 107 21.62 14.00 3.33
N TRP A 108 22.61 14.13 2.46
CA TRP A 108 23.57 13.06 2.23
C TRP A 108 24.99 13.61 2.10
N GLY A 109 25.98 12.72 2.17
CA GLY A 109 27.39 12.94 1.84
C GLY A 109 28.00 11.60 1.41
N VAL A 110 29.04 11.62 0.59
CA VAL A 110 29.75 10.40 0.16
C VAL A 110 31.00 10.24 1.02
N GLU A 111 31.18 9.06 1.57
CA GLU A 111 32.36 8.69 2.33
C GLU A 111 33.57 8.67 1.38
N ASP A 112 34.57 9.48 1.68
CA ASP A 112 35.87 9.38 1.02
C ASP A 112 36.61 8.19 1.65
N GLY A 113 37.32 7.40 0.85
CA GLY A 113 37.90 6.12 1.29
C GLY A 113 38.98 6.20 2.38
N ASP A 114 39.16 7.38 2.99
CA ASP A 114 40.01 7.66 4.12
C ASP A 114 39.21 7.59 5.44
N PRO A 115 39.44 6.56 6.28
CA PRO A 115 38.70 6.37 7.53
C PRO A 115 38.94 7.46 8.59
N GLU A 116 39.98 8.28 8.45
CA GLU A 116 40.28 9.39 9.37
C GLU A 116 39.50 10.67 9.01
N THR A 117 38.87 10.72 7.83
CA THR A 117 38.12 11.88 7.36
C THR A 117 36.62 11.70 7.62
N GLU A 118 36.06 12.53 8.51
CA GLU A 118 34.60 12.55 8.71
C GLU A 118 33.88 12.94 7.42
N THR A 119 32.87 12.14 7.04
CA THR A 119 32.01 12.45 5.89
C THR A 119 31.23 13.73 6.15
N GLU A 120 31.52 14.79 5.39
CA GLU A 120 30.72 16.02 5.46
C GLU A 120 29.33 15.73 4.90
N ILE A 121 28.27 15.92 5.70
CA ILE A 121 26.88 15.89 5.22
C ILE A 121 26.40 17.32 5.01
N ARG A 122 26.34 17.75 3.76
CA ARG A 122 25.95 19.12 3.42
C ARG A 122 24.45 19.34 3.58
N ARG A 123 24.08 20.48 4.16
CA ARG A 123 22.68 20.91 4.36
C ARG A 123 22.40 22.20 3.58
N GLY A 124 21.15 22.40 3.17
CA GLY A 124 20.72 23.62 2.47
C GLY A 124 19.76 23.39 1.30
N ALA A 125 19.56 24.46 0.52
CA ALA A 125 18.71 24.49 -0.68
C ALA A 125 19.43 24.03 -1.95
N LEU A 126 20.76 24.14 -1.99
CA LEU A 126 21.58 23.79 -3.15
C LEU A 126 22.05 22.32 -3.12
N ILE A 127 21.38 21.45 -2.36
CA ILE A 127 21.70 20.02 -2.30
C ILE A 127 20.48 19.20 -2.72
N SER A 128 20.70 18.22 -3.61
CA SER A 128 19.71 17.21 -3.95
C SER A 128 19.28 16.43 -2.71
N LYS A 129 18.01 16.01 -2.63
CA LYS A 129 17.52 15.21 -1.49
C LYS A 129 17.57 13.74 -1.84
N ALA A 130 18.10 12.94 -0.92
CA ALA A 130 18.04 11.48 -1.02
C ALA A 130 16.71 10.97 -0.46
N TYR A 131 16.18 9.93 -1.07
CA TYR A 131 14.99 9.21 -0.64
C TYR A 131 15.28 7.73 -0.73
N PHE A 132 14.94 6.98 0.31
CA PHE A 132 14.95 5.53 0.29
C PHE A 132 13.58 5.04 -0.19
N HIS A 133 13.61 4.12 -1.13
CA HIS A 133 12.43 3.51 -1.72
C HIS A 133 12.50 2.01 -1.47
N GLU A 134 11.45 1.49 -0.87
CA GLU A 134 11.15 0.06 -0.84
C GLU A 134 9.95 -0.14 -1.78
N MET A 135 10.10 -1.06 -2.71
CA MET A 135 9.10 -1.33 -3.74
C MET A 135 9.10 -2.83 -3.99
N GLU A 136 8.01 -3.48 -3.57
CA GLU A 136 7.84 -4.91 -3.73
C GLU A 136 7.96 -5.32 -5.21
N GLY A 137 8.77 -6.34 -5.47
CA GLY A 137 9.02 -6.88 -6.82
C GLY A 137 9.87 -5.99 -7.74
N LEU A 138 10.42 -4.86 -7.26
CA LEU A 138 11.22 -3.96 -8.09
C LEU A 138 12.44 -4.66 -8.68
N PHE A 139 13.16 -5.44 -7.88
CA PHE A 139 14.42 -6.05 -8.28
C PHE A 139 14.25 -7.12 -9.38
N ASP A 140 13.06 -7.72 -9.48
CA ASP A 140 12.70 -8.67 -10.55
C ASP A 140 12.19 -7.96 -11.82
N ALA A 141 11.83 -6.68 -11.72
CA ALA A 141 11.21 -5.90 -12.78
C ALA A 141 12.19 -4.98 -13.53
N VAL A 142 13.40 -4.76 -13.01
CA VAL A 142 14.38 -3.82 -13.58
C VAL A 142 15.60 -4.55 -14.14
N ILE A 143 16.28 -3.89 -15.08
CA ILE A 143 17.52 -4.40 -15.65
C ILE A 143 18.69 -3.67 -14.98
N TYR A 144 19.55 -4.42 -14.31
CA TYR A 144 20.80 -3.89 -13.77
C TYR A 144 21.83 -3.75 -14.88
N ILE A 145 22.19 -2.49 -15.19
CA ILE A 145 23.20 -2.18 -16.20
C ILE A 145 24.61 -2.29 -15.63
N GLU A 146 24.76 -2.03 -14.34
CA GLU A 146 26.01 -2.15 -13.62
C GLU A 146 25.75 -2.73 -12.23
N GLY A 147 26.63 -3.59 -11.75
CA GLY A 147 26.53 -4.18 -10.41
C GLY A 147 25.45 -5.25 -10.30
N ARG A 148 24.73 -5.28 -9.18
CA ARG A 148 23.74 -6.31 -8.84
C ARG A 148 22.57 -5.76 -8.04
N SER A 149 21.54 -6.60 -7.87
CA SER A 149 20.46 -6.34 -6.92
C SER A 149 20.98 -6.20 -5.49
N PRO A 150 20.44 -5.24 -4.71
CA PRO A 150 20.65 -5.18 -3.27
C PRO A 150 20.21 -6.48 -2.59
N GLY A 151 20.99 -6.92 -1.62
CA GLY A 151 20.67 -8.06 -0.77
C GLY A 151 20.01 -7.61 0.54
N PRO A 152 19.37 -8.54 1.27
CA PRO A 152 18.78 -8.26 2.59
C PRO A 152 19.82 -8.19 3.72
N GLN A 153 21.11 -8.40 3.42
CA GLN A 153 22.15 -8.45 4.43
C GLN A 153 22.55 -7.04 4.87
N LEU A 154 22.37 -6.77 6.17
CA LEU A 154 22.88 -5.56 6.80
C LEU A 154 24.34 -5.76 7.18
N ARG A 155 25.21 -4.89 6.66
CA ARG A 155 26.60 -4.79 7.13
C ARG A 155 26.66 -3.79 8.28
N VAL A 156 27.65 -3.92 9.13
CA VAL A 156 27.90 -2.97 10.23
C VAL A 156 29.32 -2.47 10.08
N ASP A 157 29.49 -1.15 10.12
CA ASP A 157 30.82 -0.50 10.12
C ASP A 157 31.47 -0.62 11.52
N GLU A 158 32.79 -0.42 11.60
CA GLU A 158 33.59 -0.36 12.82
C GLU A 158 32.96 0.51 13.94
N ASN A 159 32.23 1.55 13.58
CA ASN A 159 31.52 2.45 14.50
C ASN A 159 30.12 1.93 14.94
N GLY A 160 29.73 0.73 14.54
CA GLY A 160 28.43 0.14 14.87
C GLY A 160 27.25 0.67 14.04
N VAL A 161 27.52 1.47 12.99
CA VAL A 161 26.48 2.00 12.10
C VAL A 161 26.11 0.97 11.04
N GLN A 162 24.81 0.75 10.84
CA GLN A 162 24.32 -0.17 9.82
C GLN A 162 24.48 0.42 8.41
N ILE A 163 25.01 -0.41 7.51
CA ILE A 163 25.15 -0.15 6.09
C ILE A 163 24.13 -1.02 5.36
N VAL A 164 23.21 -0.37 4.64
CA VAL A 164 22.24 -1.02 3.76
C VAL A 164 22.78 -1.03 2.33
N GLU A 165 22.54 -2.11 1.59
CA GLU A 165 22.78 -2.12 0.16
C GLU A 165 21.64 -1.40 -0.57
N VAL A 166 21.98 -0.56 -1.54
CA VAL A 166 21.01 0.18 -2.35
C VAL A 166 21.34 0.10 -3.83
N ALA A 167 20.31 0.30 -4.65
CA ALA A 167 20.47 0.46 -6.09
C ALA A 167 19.92 1.81 -6.55
N LEU A 168 20.57 2.39 -7.55
CA LEU A 168 20.22 3.70 -8.09
C LEU A 168 19.64 3.56 -9.51
N TYR A 169 18.63 4.37 -9.78
CA TYR A 169 18.16 4.54 -11.15
C TYR A 169 19.21 5.31 -11.95
N LYS A 170 19.53 4.84 -13.16
CA LYS A 170 20.59 5.39 -14.04
C LYS A 170 20.56 6.91 -14.15
N GLU A 171 19.41 7.50 -14.47
CA GLU A 171 19.24 8.96 -14.62
C GLU A 171 19.39 9.75 -13.31
N ARG A 172 19.46 9.04 -12.16
CA ARG A 172 19.68 9.61 -10.82
C ARG A 172 21.04 9.24 -10.25
N SER A 173 21.89 8.55 -11.00
CA SER A 173 23.26 8.23 -10.59
C SER A 173 24.26 9.35 -10.90
N LYS A 174 23.96 10.26 -11.82
CA LYS A 174 24.90 11.29 -12.29
C LYS A 174 24.39 12.71 -12.07
N GLU A 175 25.31 13.67 -12.03
CA GLU A 175 25.05 15.10 -11.91
C GLU A 175 24.19 15.44 -10.68
N MET A 176 24.45 14.76 -9.56
CA MET A 176 23.73 15.00 -8.32
C MET A 176 24.30 16.23 -7.62
N ARG A 177 23.45 17.25 -7.49
CA ARG A 177 23.85 18.52 -6.90
C ARG A 177 24.27 18.36 -5.43
N TYR A 178 25.49 18.78 -5.13
CA TYR A 178 26.09 18.75 -3.81
C TYR A 178 26.61 20.14 -3.41
N GLY A 179 25.71 21.10 -3.23
CA GLY A 179 26.04 22.51 -3.03
C GLY A 179 26.39 23.20 -4.35
N ASP A 180 27.63 23.67 -4.46
CA ASP A 180 28.16 24.33 -5.67
C ASP A 180 28.83 23.35 -6.66
N THR A 181 28.94 22.08 -6.29
CA THR A 181 29.49 21.01 -7.12
C THR A 181 28.40 20.01 -7.51
N PHE A 182 28.72 19.19 -8.50
CA PHE A 182 27.92 18.03 -8.91
C PHE A 182 28.75 16.77 -8.65
N VAL A 183 28.09 15.72 -8.17
CA VAL A 183 28.70 14.45 -7.81
C VAL A 183 28.02 13.35 -8.60
N ASP A 184 28.83 12.41 -9.11
CA ASP A 184 28.36 11.18 -9.71
C ASP A 184 28.52 10.05 -8.70
N PHE A 185 27.53 9.17 -8.64
CA PHE A 185 27.50 7.99 -7.80
C PHE A 185 27.96 6.77 -8.60
N ASN A 186 28.88 6.01 -8.02
CA ASN A 186 29.44 4.80 -8.59
C ASN A 186 29.14 3.59 -7.68
N ILE A 187 29.35 2.40 -8.23
CA ILE A 187 29.25 1.17 -7.46
C ILE A 187 30.39 1.10 -6.45
N GLY A 188 30.06 0.76 -5.20
CA GLY A 188 30.97 0.72 -4.06
C GLY A 188 30.99 2.01 -3.24
N ASP A 189 30.40 3.09 -3.75
CA ASP A 189 30.29 4.34 -2.98
C ASP A 189 29.39 4.12 -1.76
N ILE A 190 29.85 4.61 -0.60
CA ILE A 190 29.07 4.61 0.63
C ILE A 190 28.52 6.02 0.86
N VAL A 191 27.19 6.12 0.86
CA VAL A 191 26.46 7.36 1.07
C VAL A 191 25.97 7.40 2.51
N GLN A 192 26.39 8.41 3.26
CA GLN A 192 25.86 8.70 4.58
C GLN A 192 24.66 9.62 4.46
N ALA A 193 23.52 9.23 5.04
CA ALA A 193 22.27 9.96 4.95
C ALA A 193 21.72 10.30 6.35
N THR A 194 21.25 11.54 6.51
CA THR A 194 20.58 12.00 7.72
C THR A 194 19.25 12.67 7.35
N SER A 195 18.20 12.38 8.12
CA SER A 195 16.89 12.94 7.81
C SER A 195 16.91 14.46 7.87
N VAL A 196 16.11 15.09 7.00
CA VAL A 196 15.80 16.52 7.13
C VAL A 196 15.02 16.79 8.42
N SER A 197 14.32 15.78 8.96
CA SER A 197 13.62 15.88 10.23
C SER A 197 14.57 15.76 11.43
N ARG A 198 14.25 16.46 12.52
CA ARG A 198 15.06 16.44 13.75
C ARG A 198 14.80 15.11 14.50
N ARG A 199 15.88 14.50 15.05
CA ARG A 199 15.91 13.22 15.81
C ARG A 199 16.00 11.91 15.01
N SER A 200 16.30 11.95 13.71
CA SER A 200 16.60 10.72 12.96
C SER A 200 18.08 10.36 13.07
N GLY A 201 18.37 9.06 13.21
CA GLY A 201 19.73 8.52 13.17
C GLY A 201 20.41 8.70 11.81
N LEU A 202 21.70 8.34 11.79
CA LEU A 202 22.52 8.23 10.58
C LEU A 202 22.24 6.89 9.91
N VAL A 203 22.08 6.87 8.59
CA VAL A 203 21.98 5.66 7.79
C VAL A 203 23.13 5.67 6.79
N LYS A 204 23.86 4.56 6.68
CA LYS A 204 24.85 4.38 5.61
C LYS A 204 24.27 3.49 4.52
N ALA A 205 24.49 3.86 3.27
CA ALA A 205 23.98 3.13 2.11
C ALA A 205 25.11 2.86 1.11
N GLU A 206 25.41 1.60 0.84
CA GLU A 206 26.38 1.17 -0.17
C GLU A 206 25.68 0.98 -1.51
N ILE A 207 26.16 1.65 -2.55
CA ILE A 207 25.61 1.51 -3.89
C ILE A 207 26.17 0.23 -4.51
N VAL A 208 25.33 -0.79 -4.66
CA VAL A 208 25.75 -2.10 -5.21
C VAL A 208 25.26 -2.34 -6.63
N GLY A 209 24.38 -1.48 -7.15
CA GLY A 209 23.87 -1.60 -8.50
C GLY A 209 23.27 -0.32 -9.05
N ILE A 210 23.32 -0.20 -10.37
CA ILE A 210 22.64 0.85 -11.14
C ILE A 210 21.72 0.15 -12.14
N PHE A 211 20.45 0.58 -12.18
CA PHE A 211 19.42 -0.05 -13.00
C PHE A 211 18.73 0.93 -13.94
N GLU A 212 18.13 0.38 -15.00
CA GLU A 212 17.20 1.05 -15.90
C GLU A 212 15.89 0.28 -16.03
N ALA A 213 14.84 0.98 -16.48
CA ALA A 213 13.47 0.48 -16.63
C ALA A 213 12.99 0.62 -18.06
#